data_AF-A0A4R5VTM1-F1
#
_entry.id   AF-A0A4R5VTM1-F1
#
_cell.length_a   1.000
_cell.length_b   1.000
_cell.length_c   1.000
_cell.angle_alpha   90.00
_cell.angle_beta   90.00
_cell.angle_gamma   90.00
#
_symmetry.space_group_name_H-M   'P 1'
#
loop_
_entity.id
_entity.type
_entity.pdbx_description
1 polymer ?
#
loop_
_entity_poly.entity_id
_entity_poly.type
_entity_poly.pdbx_seq_one_letter_code
_entity_poly.pdbx_strand_id
1 'polypeptide(L)'
;MENILFVVLIIIAILIVGSCLIKTSFNKRKRIITGIVLILSVFLYPMFVPFFGGIGGLDGVVSLMAFHFILLVGGLLTLIVGFFTKSEYKKIDKQTNNKQQ
;
A
#
# COMPACT_ATOMS: atom_id res chain seq x y z
N MET A 1 1.76 24.16 -13.93
CA MET A 1 1.18 22.79 -14.09
C MET A 1 1.64 21.86 -12.96
N GLU A 2 2.67 22.25 -12.21
CA GLU A 2 3.35 21.44 -11.20
C GLU A 2 2.44 21.02 -10.04
N ASN A 3 1.58 21.92 -9.55
CA ASN A 3 0.65 21.63 -8.45
C ASN A 3 -0.37 20.54 -8.79
N ILE A 4 -0.72 20.39 -10.08
CA ILE A 4 -1.70 19.39 -10.53
C ILE A 4 -1.07 17.99 -10.44
N LEU A 5 0.19 17.84 -10.85
CA LEU A 5 0.90 16.56 -10.76
C LEU A 5 1.02 16.08 -9.31
N PHE A 6 1.34 17.00 -8.40
CA PHE A 6 1.42 16.72 -6.97
C PHE A 6 0.09 16.20 -6.42
N VAL A 7 -1.02 16.91 -6.68
CA VAL A 7 -2.36 16.53 -6.20
C VAL A 7 -2.79 15.20 -6.81
N VAL A 8 -2.57 14.97 -8.11
CA VAL A 8 -2.92 13.73 -8.79
C VAL A 8 -2.16 12.54 -8.19
N LEU A 9 -0.86 12.68 -7.95
CA LEU A 9 -0.06 11.61 -7.33
C LEU A 9 -0.56 11.28 -5.92
N ILE A 10 -0.88 12.28 -5.10
CA ILE A 10 -1.43 12.06 -3.75
C ILE A 10 -2.76 11.30 -3.81
N ILE A 11 -3.68 11.72 -4.69
CA ILE A 11 -4.98 11.05 -4.84
C ILE A 11 -4.78 9.59 -5.25
N ILE A 12 -3.88 9.33 -6.21
CA ILE A 12 -3.55 7.97 -6.64
C ILE A 12 -2.97 7.16 -5.49
N ALA A 13 -2.05 7.73 -4.69
CA ALA A 13 -1.47 7.04 -3.54
C ALA A 13 -2.54 6.63 -2.54
N ILE A 14 -3.47 7.53 -2.21
CA ILE A 14 -4.59 7.27 -1.30
C ILE A 14 -5.49 6.18 -1.87
N LEU A 15 -5.82 6.22 -3.16
CA LEU A 15 -6.64 5.20 -3.82
C LEU A 15 -5.97 3.83 -3.80
N ILE A 16 -4.66 3.75 -4.04
CA ILE A 16 -3.90 2.51 -3.98
C ILE A 16 -3.92 1.94 -2.55
N VAL A 17 -3.58 2.75 -1.55
CA VAL A 17 -3.54 2.32 -0.15
C VAL A 17 -4.93 1.91 0.33
N GLY A 18 -5.97 2.69 0.02
CA GLY A 18 -7.36 2.39 0.37
C GLY A 18 -7.85 1.09 -0.29
N SER A 19 -7.59 0.92 -1.58
CA SER A 19 -7.96 -0.30 -2.32
C SER A 19 -7.24 -1.54 -1.77
N CYS A 20 -5.97 -1.39 -1.39
CA CYS A 20 -5.20 -2.44 -0.74
C CYS A 20 -5.83 -2.85 0.60
N LEU A 21 -6.23 -1.89 1.43
CA LEU A 21 -6.87 -2.17 2.72
C LEU A 21 -8.21 -2.88 2.57
N ILE A 22 -9.08 -2.41 1.66
CA ILE A 22 -10.41 -3.00 1.43
C ILE A 22 -10.28 -4.44 0.93
N LYS A 23 -9.43 -4.66 -0.08
CA LYS A 23 -9.27 -5.96 -0.73
C LYS A 23 -8.56 -7.00 0.13
N THR A 24 -7.77 -6.56 1.12
CA THR A 24 -6.99 -7.45 2.00
C THR A 24 -7.62 -7.67 3.37
N SER A 25 -8.72 -6.98 3.70
CA SER A 25 -9.38 -7.01 5.02
C SER A 25 -9.70 -8.43 5.52
N PHE A 26 -10.09 -9.34 4.63
CA PHE A 26 -10.50 -10.70 5.00
C PHE A 26 -9.36 -11.71 5.15
N ASN A 27 -8.12 -11.39 4.74
CA ASN A 27 -7.04 -12.37 4.74
C ASN A 27 -5.72 -11.76 5.22
N LYS A 28 -5.32 -12.11 6.45
CA LYS A 28 -4.07 -11.70 7.08
C LYS A 28 -2.84 -11.90 6.19
N ARG A 29 -2.74 -13.03 5.48
CA ARG A 29 -1.60 -13.31 4.59
C ARG A 29 -1.57 -12.33 3.42
N LYS A 30 -2.73 -12.10 2.77
CA LYS A 30 -2.83 -11.13 1.67
C LYS A 30 -2.51 -9.71 2.14
N ARG A 31 -2.89 -9.35 3.36
CA ARG A 31 -2.61 -8.03 3.95
C ARG A 31 -1.12 -7.81 4.21
N ILE A 32 -0.43 -8.81 4.76
CA ILE A 32 1.03 -8.75 4.98
C ILE A 32 1.77 -8.67 3.65
N ILE A 33 1.42 -9.52 2.67
CA ILE A 33 2.03 -9.49 1.33
C ILE A 33 1.83 -8.12 0.68
N THR A 34 0.63 -7.55 0.78
CA THR A 34 0.32 -6.24 0.21
C THR A 34 1.11 -5.12 0.89
N GLY A 35 1.26 -5.16 2.21
CA GLY A 35 2.13 -4.22 2.94
C GLY A 35 3.59 -4.31 2.49
N ILE A 36 4.12 -5.53 2.30
CA ILE A 36 5.48 -5.74 1.78
C ILE A 36 5.62 -5.21 0.36
N VAL A 37 4.66 -5.47 -0.53
CA VAL A 37 4.67 -4.97 -1.91
C VAL A 37 4.65 -3.44 -1.95
N LEU A 38 3.83 -2.80 -1.11
CA LEU A 38 3.79 -1.35 -0.98
C LEU A 38 5.14 -0.78 -0.53
N ILE A 39 5.79 -1.41 0.45
CA ILE A 39 7.13 -0.99 0.90
C ILE A 39 8.17 -1.19 -0.21
N LEU A 40 8.10 -2.31 -0.93
CA LEU A 40 9.01 -2.59 -2.05
C LEU A 40 8.88 -1.59 -3.20
N SER A 41 7.72 -0.95 -3.36
CA SER A 41 7.52 0.06 -4.41
C SER A 41 8.49 1.23 -4.31
N VAL A 42 9.01 1.55 -3.12
CA VAL A 42 10.00 2.61 -2.90
C VAL A 42 11.31 2.34 -3.62
N PHE A 43 11.69 1.07 -3.84
CA PHE A 43 12.88 0.72 -4.59
C PHE A 43 12.75 1.01 -6.09
N LEU A 44 11.53 1.19 -6.61
CA LEU A 44 11.33 1.64 -7.99
C LEU A 44 11.52 3.15 -8.15
N TYR A 45 11.63 3.92 -7.06
CA TYR A 45 11.81 5.38 -7.13
C TYR A 45 12.95 5.80 -8.07
N PRO A 46 14.19 5.27 -7.99
CA PRO A 46 15.29 5.70 -8.87
C PRO A 46 15.01 5.46 -10.35
N MET A 47 14.19 4.45 -10.66
CA MET A 47 13.79 4.13 -12.03
C MET A 47 12.83 5.18 -12.61
N PHE A 48 11.98 5.77 -11.76
CA PHE A 48 10.98 6.77 -12.17
C PHE A 48 11.48 8.22 -12.08
N VAL A 49 12.53 8.50 -11.31
CA VAL A 49 13.16 9.83 -11.21
C VAL A 49 13.48 10.46 -12.57
N PRO A 50 14.16 9.80 -13.53
CA PRO A 50 14.49 10.44 -14.81
C PRO A 50 13.25 10.78 -15.63
N PHE A 51 12.18 9.98 -15.52
CA PHE A 51 10.93 10.24 -16.22
C PHE A 51 10.19 11.45 -15.66
N PHE A 52 9.99 11.50 -14.35
CA PHE A 52 9.33 12.64 -13.70
C PHE A 52 10.18 13.91 -13.67
N GLY A 53 11.51 13.76 -13.61
CA GLY A 53 12.46 14.86 -13.73
C GLY A 53 12.47 15.48 -15.14
N GLY A 54 12.23 14.69 -16.19
CA GLY A 54 12.10 15.20 -17.55
C GLY A 54 10.79 15.97 -17.80
N ILE A 55 9.70 15.61 -17.12
CA ILE A 55 8.37 16.24 -17.31
C ILE A 55 8.19 17.47 -16.42
N GLY A 56 8.60 17.38 -15.15
CA GLY A 56 8.32 18.39 -14.12
C GLY A 56 9.55 18.94 -13.43
N GLY A 57 10.76 18.67 -13.94
CA GLY A 57 12.01 19.13 -13.33
C GLY A 57 12.14 18.68 -11.88
N LEU A 58 12.59 19.59 -11.01
CA LEU A 58 12.75 19.33 -9.58
C LEU A 58 11.40 19.03 -8.90
N ASP A 59 10.35 19.76 -9.25
CA ASP A 59 9.02 19.62 -8.64
C ASP A 59 8.37 18.26 -8.96
N GLY A 60 8.61 17.74 -10.16
CA GLY A 60 8.20 16.39 -10.55
C GLY A 60 8.86 15.33 -9.68
N VAL A 61 10.16 15.48 -9.40
CA VAL A 61 10.92 14.56 -8.54
C VAL A 61 10.46 14.67 -7.09
N VAL A 62 10.22 15.88 -6.57
CA VAL A 62 9.69 16.11 -5.21
C VAL A 62 8.30 15.46 -5.06
N SER A 63 7.43 15.63 -6.05
CA SER A 63 6.10 15.01 -6.05
C SER A 63 6.17 13.48 -6.07
N LEU A 64 7.10 12.93 -6.86
CA LEU A 64 7.36 11.50 -6.92
C LEU A 64 7.92 10.96 -5.59
N MET A 65 8.76 11.74 -4.91
CA MET A 65 9.29 11.41 -3.59
C MET A 65 8.17 11.37 -2.56
N ALA A 66 7.29 12.38 -2.54
CA ALA A 66 6.13 12.42 -1.67
C ALA A 66 5.18 11.22 -1.93
N PHE A 67 4.95 10.87 -3.19
CA PHE A 67 4.15 9.70 -3.58
C PHE A 67 4.69 8.40 -2.97
N HIS A 68 5.98 8.11 -3.17
CA HIS A 68 6.60 6.90 -2.62
C HIS A 68 6.64 6.92 -1.09
N PHE A 69 6.80 8.08 -0.47
CA PHE A 69 6.73 8.22 0.99
C PHE A 69 5.33 7.87 1.54
N ILE A 70 4.26 8.32 0.88
CA ILE A 70 2.89 7.95 1.26
C ILE A 70 2.66 6.45 1.09
N LEU A 71 3.17 5.84 0.01
CA LEU A 71 3.08 4.38 -0.18
C LEU A 71 3.86 3.62 0.90
N LEU A 72 5.03 4.10 1.31
CA LEU A 72 5.82 3.51 2.40
C LEU A 72 5.04 3.55 3.71
N VAL A 73 4.54 4.72 4.10
CA VAL A 73 3.77 4.90 5.34
C VAL A 73 2.48 4.07 5.29
N GLY A 74 1.76 4.09 4.17
CA GLY A 74 0.56 3.28 3.95
C GLY A 74 0.83 1.78 4.00
N GLY A 75 1.96 1.33 3.43
CA GLY A 75 2.43 -0.06 3.48
C GLY A 75 2.78 -0.50 4.89
N LEU A 76 3.50 0.35 5.64
CA LEU A 76 3.85 0.10 7.04
C LEU A 76 2.60 0.02 7.93
N LEU A 77 1.66 0.96 7.78
CA LEU A 77 0.37 0.91 8.48
C LEU A 77 -0.40 -0.36 8.12
N THR A 78 -0.45 -0.72 6.84
CA THR A 78 -1.12 -1.95 6.37
C THR A 78 -0.50 -3.19 7.00
N LEU A 79 0.83 -3.23 7.12
CA LEU A 79 1.58 -4.30 7.76
C LEU A 79 1.27 -4.38 9.26
N ILE A 80 1.36 -3.26 9.98
CA ILE A 80 1.06 -3.17 11.42
C ILE A 80 -0.37 -3.67 11.67
N VAL A 81 -1.36 -3.13 10.99
CA VAL A 81 -2.75 -3.55 11.19
C VAL A 81 -2.94 -5.01 10.75
N GLY A 82 -2.22 -5.49 9.73
CA GLY A 82 -2.21 -6.90 9.37
C GLY A 82 -1.63 -7.83 10.43
N PHE A 83 -0.62 -7.40 11.18
CA PHE A 83 -0.06 -8.14 12.31
C PHE A 83 -1.04 -8.21 13.48
N PHE A 84 -1.67 -7.07 13.82
CA PHE A 84 -2.62 -6.95 14.92
C PHE A 84 -4.02 -7.50 14.62
N THR A 85 -4.42 -7.62 13.35
CA THR A 85 -5.63 -8.36 12.97
C THR A 85 -5.48 -9.81 13.45
N LYS A 86 -6.26 -10.17 14.48
CA LYS A 86 -6.44 -11.55 14.92
C LYS A 86 -6.84 -12.37 13.69
N SER A 87 -6.13 -13.47 13.47
CA SER A 87 -6.46 -14.42 12.41
C SER A 87 -7.79 -15.08 12.72
N GLU A 88 -8.91 -14.41 12.42
CA GLU A 88 -10.28 -14.95 12.46
C GLU A 88 -10.39 -16.25 11.65
N TYR A 89 -9.46 -16.47 10.71
CA TYR A 89 -9.34 -17.71 9.94
C TYR A 89 -9.18 -18.97 10.81
N LYS A 90 -8.66 -18.89 12.04
CA LYS A 90 -8.52 -20.07 12.92
C LYS A 90 -9.82 -20.42 13.67
N LYS A 91 -10.83 -19.55 13.67
CA LYS A 91 -12.11 -19.80 14.35
C LYS A 91 -13.16 -20.48 13.46
N ILE A 92 -13.21 -20.16 12.17
CA ILE A 92 -14.21 -20.74 11.26
C ILE A 92 -13.93 -22.22 11.02
N ASP A 93 -12.67 -22.60 10.79
CA ASP A 93 -12.27 -24.00 10.59
C ASP A 93 -12.53 -24.87 11.84
N LYS A 94 -12.30 -24.31 13.04
CA LYS A 94 -12.61 -25.00 14.30
C LYS A 94 -14.10 -25.15 14.59
N GLN A 95 -14.97 -24.28 14.08
CA GLN A 95 -16.42 -24.41 14.28
C GLN A 95 -17.08 -25.38 13.30
N THR A 96 -16.57 -25.49 12.07
CA THR A 96 -17.08 -26.49 11.11
C THR A 96 -16.72 -27.92 11.55
N ASN A 97 -15.51 -28.13 12.09
CA ASN A 97 -15.09 -29.45 12.56
C ASN A 97 -15.83 -29.89 13.85
N ASN A 98 -16.16 -28.97 14.75
CA ASN A 98 -16.91 -29.30 15.99
C ASN A 98 -18.42 -29.52 15.80
N LYS A 99 -18.98 -29.22 14.62
CA LYS A 99 -20.40 -29.51 14.31
C LYS A 99 -20.59 -30.88 13.65
N GLN A 100 -19.51 -31.62 13.39
CA GLN A 100 -19.54 -32.94 12.78
C GLN A 100 -19.13 -34.08 13.74
N GLN A 101 -18.99 -33.78 15.03
CA GLN A 101 -18.93 -34.76 16.12
C GLN A 101 -20.20 -34.68 16.96
#